data_AF-A0A6G4XVV8-F1
#
_entry.id   AF-A0A6G4XVV8-F1
#
_cell.length_a   1.000
_cell.length_b   1.000
_cell.length_c   1.000
_cell.angle_alpha   90.00
_cell.angle_beta   90.00
_cell.angle_gamma   90.00
#
_symmetry.space_group_name_H-M   'P 1'
#
loop_
_entity.id
_entity.type
_entity.pdbx_description
1 polymer ?
#
loop_
_entity_poly.entity_id
_entity_poly.type
_entity_poly.pdbx_seq_one_letter_code
_entity_poly.pdbx_strand_id
1 'polypeptide(L)'
;MPRTRSVATALDRRSFLAAAGAVSASTGIALAIGLDGGGHEAQAARPAQPLDRLSNRPAPAPPLAPYKRGTTLSTVAAPGSGHGYRRLGSGPAWPRVTRGEMAGAKKGRDARRRALAAFVQFTDLHIVDTQHPNRYEFLRAETASAWRPQEALSVQGAVSLVERVNALRGAPATGAPLSFVMTTGDNTDNNARCELDWFLKALSGGTIVPNSGDPRRYEGVQDSGLPLYWHPDADLRDADKKAGFPRIDGFLDAAIGAVRSPGLNVPWYSTVGNHDSLPGGCFAGDGWFHEFAVGDRKLMELDPSEGARFWKAIRAGDDPKGTYFKDLIRTHRGKLRQTTPDSARAPFTRAEYLKAHLDPVHEGPGPLGHGYTQANLASATQYYTFDIADDVLGISLDTTNSGGHYEGSLGTEQWNWLERTLKQVAKDGRYAIAFSHHTSTSMRNTRPDPARPREARHGGQELVGLLKRHPRVLAWVNGHSHRNRIRPRGTFWEITTASHIDYPQLARVIEIVDNKDGTLSLFTTLIESSAPHRTTFEDLTQTGLASLYRELSFNSPGRNPELLGEAYDRNTELVLPKR
;
A
#
# COMPACT_ATOMS: atom_id res chain seq x y z
N MET A 1 -41.83 4.96 70.33
CA MET A 1 -41.32 5.58 69.08
C MET A 1 -39.80 5.64 69.17
N PRO A 2 -39.10 4.65 68.61
CA PRO A 2 -37.78 4.24 69.09
C PRO A 2 -36.69 4.46 68.00
N ARG A 3 -35.38 4.34 68.19
CA ARG A 3 -34.45 4.19 69.32
C ARG A 3 -33.02 4.20 68.72
N THR A 4 -32.09 4.93 69.35
CA THR A 4 -30.73 4.51 69.80
C THR A 4 -29.70 3.79 68.90
N ARG A 5 -28.42 4.14 69.17
CA ARG A 5 -27.13 3.36 69.12
C ARG A 5 -26.49 3.19 67.73
N SER A 6 -25.22 3.56 67.49
CA SER A 6 -23.91 3.21 68.12
C SER A 6 -23.46 1.75 67.87
N VAL A 7 -22.13 1.56 67.78
CA VAL A 7 -21.29 0.36 67.57
C VAL A 7 -20.73 0.31 66.13
N ALA A 8 -19.47 0.65 65.79
CA ALA A 8 -18.13 0.43 66.35
C ALA A 8 -17.59 -1.01 66.21
N THR A 9 -16.31 -1.08 65.79
CA THR A 9 -15.35 -2.21 65.86
C THR A 9 -15.46 -3.26 64.73
N ALA A 10 -14.39 -3.83 64.17
CA ALA A 10 -12.99 -3.89 64.60
C ALA A 10 -12.03 -4.07 63.41
N LEU A 11 -10.82 -3.54 63.57
CA LEU A 11 -9.58 -3.88 62.85
C LEU A 11 -9.22 -5.37 63.07
N ASP A 12 -8.62 -6.05 62.08
CA ASP A 12 -7.24 -6.55 62.25
C ASP A 12 -6.51 -7.06 60.98
N ARG A 13 -5.28 -6.54 60.85
CA ARG A 13 -3.99 -7.13 60.42
C ARG A 13 -3.88 -8.09 59.23
N ARG A 14 -3.37 -7.56 58.11
CA ARG A 14 -2.05 -7.88 57.49
C ARG A 14 -1.86 -7.08 56.20
N SER A 15 -1.15 -5.94 56.29
CA SER A 15 0.17 -5.69 55.65
C SER A 15 0.06 -5.17 54.19
N PHE A 16 0.17 -3.85 53.98
CA PHE A 16 1.41 -3.07 53.67
C PHE A 16 1.81 -3.19 52.18
N LEU A 17 2.01 -2.18 51.32
CA LEU A 17 2.27 -0.72 51.35
C LEU A 17 1.83 -0.08 49.99
N ALA A 18 1.04 1.00 49.99
CA ALA A 18 1.38 2.43 49.73
C ALA A 18 1.76 2.76 48.25
N ALA A 19 0.98 3.47 47.42
CA ALA A 19 0.35 4.81 47.53
C ALA A 19 1.39 5.92 47.76
N ALA A 20 1.38 7.11 47.18
CA ALA A 20 0.57 7.85 46.22
C ALA A 20 1.48 9.01 45.72
N GLY A 21 1.19 9.70 44.63
CA GLY A 21 0.55 11.00 44.79
C GLY A 21 1.32 12.06 43.99
N ALA A 22 0.56 13.00 43.42
CA ALA A 22 0.92 13.83 42.29
C ALA A 22 1.32 15.28 42.66
N VAL A 23 1.90 15.95 41.66
CA VAL A 23 1.97 17.41 41.39
C VAL A 23 2.89 18.28 42.28
N SER A 24 3.88 18.95 41.67
CA SER A 24 3.96 20.44 41.55
C SER A 24 5.36 20.96 41.14
N ALA A 25 5.38 21.70 40.03
CA ALA A 25 6.12 22.93 39.68
C ALA A 25 7.54 23.27 40.23
N SER A 26 8.46 23.42 39.26
CA SER A 26 9.28 24.62 38.95
C SER A 26 10.22 25.25 39.99
N THR A 27 11.52 25.24 39.67
CA THR A 27 12.49 26.37 39.55
C THR A 27 13.87 26.00 40.10
N GLY A 28 14.91 26.28 39.32
CA GLY A 28 16.30 26.04 39.68
C GLY A 28 17.25 26.62 38.65
N ILE A 29 17.40 27.94 38.68
CA ILE A 29 18.47 28.70 38.02
C ILE A 29 19.79 28.38 38.75
N ALA A 30 20.84 28.02 38.01
CA ALA A 30 22.21 28.11 38.49
C ALA A 30 23.10 28.69 37.38
N LEU A 31 23.53 29.93 37.60
CA LEU A 31 24.57 30.64 36.89
C LEU A 31 25.94 30.12 37.39
N ALA A 32 26.90 29.90 36.50
CA ALA A 32 28.32 29.92 36.83
C ALA A 32 29.11 30.53 35.65
N ILE A 33 29.92 31.53 35.98
CA ILE A 33 30.73 32.39 35.11
C ILE A 33 32.20 31.96 35.23
N GLY A 34 32.97 32.09 34.13
CA GLY A 34 34.45 32.09 34.11
C GLY A 34 34.97 31.59 32.75
N LEU A 35 35.14 32.45 31.75
CA LEU A 35 36.32 33.26 31.37
C LEU A 35 37.42 32.49 30.58
N ASP A 36 37.80 33.14 29.49
CA ASP A 36 39.00 33.03 28.63
C ASP A 36 39.09 31.96 27.52
N GLY A 37 38.99 32.47 26.28
CA GLY A 37 40.13 32.48 25.36
C GLY A 37 40.21 31.38 24.28
N GLY A 38 40.21 31.81 23.02
CA GLY A 38 40.84 31.06 21.91
C GLY A 38 39.86 30.47 20.90
N GLY A 39 39.80 31.09 19.72
CA GLY A 39 39.04 30.57 18.60
C GLY A 39 39.63 29.30 18.01
N HIS A 40 38.76 28.37 17.61
CA HIS A 40 38.98 27.44 16.51
C HIS A 40 37.62 27.00 15.95
N GLU A 41 37.52 27.02 14.63
CA GLU A 41 36.37 26.56 13.85
C GLU A 41 36.00 25.13 14.25
N ALA A 42 34.82 24.95 14.83
CA ALA A 42 34.29 23.64 15.18
C ALA A 42 33.74 22.96 13.92
N GLN A 43 34.55 22.11 13.31
CA GLN A 43 34.08 20.98 12.50
C GLN A 43 33.10 20.15 13.35
N ALA A 44 31.82 20.18 12.98
CA ALA A 44 30.80 19.36 13.61
C ALA A 44 31.14 17.88 13.38
N ALA A 45 31.63 17.22 14.43
CA ALA A 45 31.82 15.79 14.49
C ALA A 45 30.47 15.09 14.27
N ARG A 46 30.45 14.19 13.28
CA ARG A 46 29.35 13.23 13.08
C ARG A 46 29.26 12.34 14.34
N PRO A 47 28.08 12.15 14.95
CA PRO A 47 27.94 11.08 15.92
C PRO A 47 28.07 9.74 15.18
N ALA A 48 29.13 9.00 15.48
CA ALA A 48 29.27 7.61 15.10
C ALA A 48 28.16 6.81 15.81
N GLN A 49 27.23 6.24 15.03
CA GLN A 49 26.33 5.24 15.58
C GLN A 49 27.13 3.98 15.91
N PRO A 50 26.90 3.33 17.07
CA PRO A 50 27.52 2.06 17.36
C PRO A 50 27.00 1.01 16.38
N LEU A 51 27.89 0.52 15.51
CA LEU A 51 27.73 -0.75 14.80
C LEU A 51 27.91 -1.87 15.83
N ASP A 52 26.87 -2.14 16.62
CA ASP A 52 26.78 -3.39 17.37
C ASP A 52 25.32 -3.72 17.72
N ARG A 53 24.62 -4.24 16.71
CA ARG A 53 23.66 -5.32 16.93
C ARG A 53 23.99 -6.41 15.93
N LEU A 54 24.88 -7.32 16.34
CA LEU A 54 24.97 -8.64 15.76
C LEU A 54 23.56 -9.24 15.78
N SER A 55 22.95 -9.26 14.61
CA SER A 55 21.68 -9.92 14.35
C SER A 55 21.86 -11.41 14.69
N ASN A 56 21.35 -11.83 15.85
CA ASN A 56 21.08 -13.24 16.16
C ASN A 56 19.90 -13.74 15.30
N ARG A 57 19.98 -13.57 13.98
CA ARG A 57 19.13 -14.31 13.05
C ARG A 57 19.67 -15.75 13.03
N PRO A 58 18.85 -16.75 13.37
CA PRO A 58 19.16 -18.13 13.05
C PRO A 58 19.56 -18.22 11.57
N ALA A 59 20.59 -19.00 11.27
CA ALA A 59 20.98 -19.24 9.89
C ALA A 59 19.75 -19.71 9.09
N PRO A 60 19.47 -19.11 7.92
CA PRO A 60 18.30 -19.49 7.15
C PRO A 60 18.32 -20.98 6.82
N ALA A 61 17.15 -21.62 6.84
CA ALA A 61 17.00 -23.00 6.38
C ALA A 61 17.58 -23.14 4.96
N PRO A 62 18.18 -24.30 4.63
CA PRO A 62 18.74 -24.53 3.30
C PRO A 62 17.67 -24.27 2.22
N PRO A 63 18.05 -23.66 1.08
CA PRO A 63 17.10 -23.37 0.01
C PRO A 63 16.37 -24.64 -0.43
N LEU A 64 15.07 -24.52 -0.65
CA LEU A 64 14.29 -25.62 -1.22
C LEU A 64 14.65 -25.81 -2.71
N ALA A 65 14.28 -26.95 -3.26
CA ALA A 65 14.26 -27.09 -4.72
C ALA A 65 13.24 -26.09 -5.33
N PRO A 66 13.48 -25.57 -6.55
CA PRO A 66 12.51 -24.73 -7.25
C PRO A 66 11.13 -25.39 -7.31
N TYR A 67 10.08 -24.60 -7.10
CA TYR A 67 8.71 -25.11 -7.00
C TYR A 67 7.70 -24.15 -7.62
N LYS A 68 6.47 -24.63 -7.84
CA LYS A 68 5.40 -23.88 -8.51
C LYS A 68 4.16 -23.66 -7.65
N ARG A 69 3.91 -24.53 -6.66
CA ARG A 69 2.72 -24.51 -5.80
C ARG A 69 2.55 -23.15 -5.13
N GLY A 70 1.31 -22.65 -5.06
CA GLY A 70 1.02 -21.34 -4.47
C GLY A 70 1.41 -20.14 -5.36
N THR A 71 1.71 -20.37 -6.64
CA THR A 71 2.05 -19.31 -7.59
C THR A 71 1.32 -19.51 -8.91
N THR A 72 1.31 -18.47 -9.74
CA THR A 72 0.77 -18.52 -11.11
C THR A 72 1.54 -19.48 -12.03
N LEU A 73 2.72 -19.98 -11.63
CA LEU A 73 3.43 -21.06 -12.33
C LEU A 73 2.73 -22.42 -12.22
N SER A 74 1.80 -22.58 -11.27
CA SER A 74 1.03 -23.82 -11.08
C SER A 74 -0.40 -23.73 -11.60
N THR A 75 -1.09 -22.62 -11.34
CA THR A 75 -2.48 -22.39 -11.74
C THR A 75 -2.77 -20.91 -11.57
N VAL A 76 -3.76 -20.40 -12.30
CA VAL A 76 -4.29 -19.04 -12.13
C VAL A 76 -5.81 -19.08 -12.07
N ALA A 77 -6.46 -18.15 -11.39
CA ALA A 77 -7.91 -18.01 -11.52
C ALA A 77 -8.28 -17.69 -12.99
N ALA A 78 -9.23 -18.44 -13.53
CA ALA A 78 -9.72 -18.27 -14.89
C ALA A 78 -11.24 -18.38 -14.92
N PRO A 79 -11.90 -17.63 -15.82
CA PRO A 79 -13.34 -17.71 -15.99
C PRO A 79 -13.78 -19.06 -16.59
N GLY A 80 -14.97 -19.51 -16.21
CA GLY A 80 -15.70 -20.52 -16.96
C GLY A 80 -16.11 -20.05 -18.37
N SER A 81 -16.65 -20.98 -19.16
CA SER A 81 -17.25 -20.66 -20.46
C SER A 81 -18.53 -19.82 -20.30
N GLY A 82 -18.91 -19.10 -21.36
CA GLY A 82 -20.13 -18.28 -21.41
C GLY A 82 -19.89 -16.77 -21.54
N HIS A 83 -20.97 -16.00 -21.45
CA HIS A 83 -20.99 -14.53 -21.54
C HIS A 83 -21.66 -13.94 -20.29
N GLY A 84 -21.47 -12.63 -20.04
CA GLY A 84 -21.98 -11.95 -18.84
C GLY A 84 -21.12 -12.22 -17.61
N TYR A 85 -21.77 -12.26 -16.44
CA TYR A 85 -21.12 -12.64 -15.18
C TYR A 85 -20.61 -14.08 -15.26
N ARG A 86 -19.32 -14.28 -14.99
CA ARG A 86 -18.67 -15.58 -15.08
C ARG A 86 -18.04 -15.96 -13.76
N ARG A 87 -18.34 -17.18 -13.33
CA ARG A 87 -17.69 -17.80 -12.18
C ARG A 87 -16.23 -18.09 -12.49
N LEU A 88 -15.37 -17.91 -11.50
CA LEU A 88 -13.95 -18.24 -11.59
C LEU A 88 -13.69 -19.67 -11.12
N GLY A 89 -12.63 -20.26 -11.65
CA GLY A 89 -12.11 -21.56 -11.24
C GLY A 89 -10.61 -21.63 -11.53
N SER A 90 -9.99 -22.78 -11.26
CA SER A 90 -8.59 -22.99 -11.61
C SER A 90 -8.42 -23.13 -13.12
N GLY A 91 -7.57 -22.27 -13.67
CA GLY A 91 -7.17 -22.26 -15.07
C GLY A 91 -5.69 -22.59 -15.27
N PRO A 92 -5.23 -22.50 -16.53
CA PRO A 92 -3.88 -22.90 -16.90
C PRO A 92 -2.82 -22.04 -16.22
N ALA A 93 -1.71 -22.67 -15.85
CA ALA A 93 -0.52 -21.99 -15.36
C ALA A 93 0.06 -21.01 -16.40
N TRP A 94 0.72 -19.97 -15.91
CA TRP A 94 1.51 -19.08 -16.75
C TRP A 94 2.98 -19.49 -16.72
N PRO A 95 3.56 -19.94 -17.86
CA PRO A 95 4.95 -20.36 -17.91
C PRO A 95 5.89 -19.17 -17.69
N ARG A 96 7.12 -19.48 -17.27
CA ARG A 96 8.17 -18.46 -17.12
C ARG A 96 8.75 -18.12 -18.50
N VAL A 97 8.83 -16.83 -18.81
CA VAL A 97 9.49 -16.30 -20.01
C VAL A 97 10.87 -15.77 -19.65
N THR A 98 11.92 -16.19 -20.36
CA THR A 98 13.26 -15.60 -20.20
C THR A 98 13.42 -14.40 -21.12
N ARG A 99 13.84 -13.26 -20.55
CA ARG A 99 14.01 -11.97 -21.22
C ARG A 99 15.49 -11.59 -21.24
N GLY A 100 16.09 -11.65 -22.42
CA GLY A 100 17.52 -11.46 -22.68
C GLY A 100 17.89 -10.12 -23.31
N GLU A 101 16.99 -9.14 -23.32
CA GLU A 101 17.16 -7.87 -24.04
C GLU A 101 18.36 -7.03 -23.56
N MET A 102 18.80 -7.21 -22.31
CA MET A 102 19.99 -6.51 -21.76
C MET A 102 21.23 -7.40 -21.63
N ALA A 103 21.05 -8.73 -21.56
CA ALA A 103 22.14 -9.71 -21.59
C ALA A 103 21.62 -11.10 -21.97
N GLY A 104 22.42 -11.87 -22.72
CA GLY A 104 22.07 -13.23 -23.12
C GLY A 104 22.18 -14.22 -21.95
N ALA A 105 21.15 -15.05 -21.77
CA ALA A 105 21.14 -16.10 -20.76
C ALA A 105 22.07 -17.26 -21.18
N LYS A 106 23.06 -17.62 -20.36
CA LYS A 106 24.02 -18.69 -20.72
C LYS A 106 23.54 -20.08 -20.30
N LYS A 107 24.05 -21.12 -20.97
CA LYS A 107 23.76 -22.54 -20.65
C LYS A 107 24.31 -22.93 -19.28
N GLY A 108 23.66 -23.87 -18.60
CA GLY A 108 24.11 -24.41 -17.30
C GLY A 108 23.97 -23.46 -16.10
N ARG A 109 23.41 -22.25 -16.28
CA ARG A 109 23.21 -21.28 -15.18
C ARG A 109 22.34 -21.82 -14.05
N ASP A 110 21.31 -22.61 -14.37
CA ASP A 110 20.40 -23.20 -13.38
C ASP A 110 21.14 -24.01 -12.30
N ALA A 111 22.24 -24.69 -12.64
CA ALA A 111 23.00 -25.56 -11.75
C ALA A 111 24.01 -24.84 -10.84
N ARG A 112 24.22 -23.53 -11.03
CA ARG A 112 25.33 -22.78 -10.39
C ARG A 112 24.92 -21.40 -9.88
N ARG A 113 23.67 -20.99 -10.14
CA ARG A 113 23.08 -19.76 -9.63
C ARG A 113 23.16 -19.70 -8.11
N ARG A 114 23.41 -18.50 -7.59
CA ARG A 114 23.32 -18.17 -6.16
C ARG A 114 22.28 -17.08 -5.97
N ALA A 115 21.24 -17.36 -5.19
CA ALA A 115 20.30 -16.33 -4.75
C ALA A 115 21.03 -15.30 -3.87
N LEU A 116 20.80 -14.01 -4.14
CA LEU A 116 21.29 -12.90 -3.33
C LEU A 116 20.20 -12.47 -2.34
N ALA A 117 18.97 -12.34 -2.81
CA ALA A 117 17.80 -12.01 -2.01
C ALA A 117 16.52 -12.43 -2.72
N ALA A 118 15.44 -12.61 -1.96
CA ALA A 118 14.09 -12.74 -2.49
C ALA A 118 13.10 -12.00 -1.60
N PHE A 119 12.11 -11.34 -2.20
CA PHE A 119 11.09 -10.57 -1.49
C PHE A 119 9.77 -10.57 -2.26
N VAL A 120 8.70 -10.12 -1.62
CA VAL A 120 7.39 -9.95 -2.27
C VAL A 120 7.07 -8.46 -2.40
N GLN A 121 6.53 -8.05 -3.55
CA GLN A 121 5.95 -6.73 -3.73
C GLN A 121 4.43 -6.80 -3.62
N PHE A 122 3.87 -5.96 -2.74
CA PHE A 122 2.49 -5.51 -2.76
C PHE A 122 2.44 -4.09 -3.32
N THR A 123 1.33 -3.71 -3.94
CA THR A 123 1.13 -2.35 -4.42
C THR A 123 -0.35 -2.08 -4.60
N ASP A 124 -0.76 -0.83 -4.39
CA ASP A 124 -2.11 -0.37 -4.68
C ASP A 124 -3.12 -1.33 -4.03
N LEU A 125 -2.90 -1.59 -2.72
CA LEU A 125 -3.80 -2.42 -1.92
C LEU A 125 -5.17 -1.76 -1.88
N HIS A 126 -5.20 -0.43 -1.84
CA HIS A 126 -6.38 0.40 -1.61
C HIS A 126 -7.26 -0.24 -0.55
N ILE A 127 -6.80 -0.22 0.70
CA ILE A 127 -7.71 -0.52 1.80
C ILE A 127 -8.76 0.59 1.83
N VAL A 128 -10.00 0.25 1.46
CA VAL A 128 -11.06 1.22 1.17
C VAL A 128 -12.09 1.29 2.29
N ASP A 129 -12.34 2.49 2.80
CA ASP A 129 -13.58 2.81 3.49
C ASP A 129 -14.66 3.18 2.46
N THR A 130 -15.43 2.18 2.01
CA THR A 130 -16.47 2.40 0.98
C THR A 130 -17.61 3.33 1.43
N GLN A 131 -17.70 3.63 2.73
CA GLN A 131 -18.73 4.48 3.32
C GLN A 131 -18.26 5.94 3.45
N HIS A 132 -17.01 6.22 3.07
CA HIS A 132 -16.38 7.52 3.23
C HIS A 132 -17.05 8.64 2.40
N PRO A 133 -17.32 9.84 2.95
CA PRO A 133 -17.91 10.98 2.22
C PRO A 133 -17.10 11.50 1.04
N ASN A 134 -15.76 11.48 1.11
CA ASN A 134 -14.87 11.96 0.04
C ASN A 134 -14.82 11.08 -1.22
N ARG A 135 -15.51 9.93 -1.27
CA ARG A 135 -15.43 9.05 -2.44
C ARG A 135 -16.13 9.67 -3.65
N TYR A 136 -15.56 9.45 -4.84
CA TYR A 136 -16.11 9.94 -6.11
C TYR A 136 -16.93 8.89 -6.87
N GLU A 137 -17.56 7.97 -6.15
CA GLU A 137 -18.31 6.83 -6.72
C GLU A 137 -19.47 7.28 -7.61
N PHE A 138 -19.99 8.49 -7.37
CA PHE A 138 -21.00 9.14 -8.21
C PHE A 138 -20.54 9.34 -9.66
N LEU A 139 -19.23 9.34 -9.94
CA LEU A 139 -18.69 9.38 -11.29
C LEU A 139 -18.97 8.11 -12.10
N ARG A 140 -19.49 7.06 -11.46
CA ARG A 140 -19.98 5.87 -12.16
C ARG A 140 -21.07 6.20 -13.18
N ALA A 141 -21.82 7.28 -12.97
CA ALA A 141 -22.80 7.78 -13.94
C ALA A 141 -22.17 8.13 -15.30
N GLU A 142 -20.87 8.46 -15.32
CA GLU A 142 -20.09 8.77 -16.53
C GLU A 142 -19.17 7.61 -16.94
N THR A 143 -18.42 7.03 -16.01
CA THR A 143 -17.47 5.95 -16.30
C THR A 143 -17.60 4.80 -15.32
N ALA A 144 -17.89 3.60 -15.82
CA ALA A 144 -18.11 2.42 -15.00
C ALA A 144 -16.93 2.07 -14.07
N SER A 145 -15.70 2.48 -14.43
CA SER A 145 -14.49 2.26 -13.63
C SER A 145 -14.38 3.12 -12.37
N ALA A 146 -15.23 4.14 -12.19
CA ALA A 146 -15.16 5.04 -11.04
C ALA A 146 -15.65 4.43 -9.72
N TRP A 147 -16.32 3.29 -9.77
CA TRP A 147 -16.69 2.50 -8.61
C TRP A 147 -16.72 1.03 -8.99
N ARG A 148 -16.24 0.16 -8.11
CA ARG A 148 -16.10 -1.28 -8.38
C ARG A 148 -16.87 -2.10 -7.34
N PRO A 149 -17.69 -3.10 -7.73
CA PRO A 149 -18.54 -3.87 -6.81
C PRO A 149 -17.81 -4.59 -5.67
N GLN A 150 -16.52 -4.89 -5.84
CA GLN A 150 -15.73 -5.64 -4.86
C GLN A 150 -15.10 -4.77 -3.76
N GLU A 151 -15.14 -3.44 -3.85
CA GLU A 151 -14.32 -2.55 -2.97
C GLU A 151 -14.62 -2.73 -1.48
N ALA A 152 -15.84 -3.13 -1.11
CA ALA A 152 -16.21 -3.41 0.27
C ALA A 152 -15.47 -4.63 0.88
N LEU A 153 -14.80 -5.43 0.05
CA LEU A 153 -14.05 -6.62 0.46
C LEU A 153 -12.53 -6.44 0.40
N SER A 154 -12.03 -5.20 0.28
CA SER A 154 -10.59 -4.92 0.15
C SER A 154 -9.77 -5.47 1.32
N VAL A 155 -10.31 -5.43 2.54
CA VAL A 155 -9.65 -5.93 3.75
C VAL A 155 -9.52 -7.46 3.73
N GLN A 156 -10.60 -8.18 3.44
CA GLN A 156 -10.63 -9.64 3.31
C GLN A 156 -9.67 -10.09 2.20
N GLY A 157 -9.67 -9.37 1.07
CA GLY A 157 -8.75 -9.57 -0.04
C GLY A 157 -7.28 -9.39 0.36
N ALA A 158 -6.95 -8.33 1.10
CA ALA A 158 -5.59 -8.06 1.58
C ALA A 158 -5.12 -9.11 2.60
N VAL A 159 -5.98 -9.50 3.54
CA VAL A 159 -5.66 -10.56 4.52
C VAL A 159 -5.39 -11.90 3.82
N SER A 160 -6.20 -12.27 2.83
CA SER A 160 -5.95 -13.48 2.05
C SER A 160 -4.64 -13.41 1.23
N LEU A 161 -4.20 -12.21 0.83
CA LEU A 161 -2.90 -12.03 0.20
C LEU A 161 -1.74 -12.21 1.19
N VAL A 162 -1.87 -11.70 2.42
CA VAL A 162 -0.93 -11.95 3.52
C VAL A 162 -0.82 -13.45 3.82
N GLU A 163 -1.95 -14.15 3.92
CA GLU A 163 -1.98 -15.60 4.09
C GLU A 163 -1.26 -16.34 2.95
N ARG A 164 -1.39 -15.86 1.70
CA ARG A 164 -0.66 -16.45 0.57
C ARG A 164 0.85 -16.36 0.80
N VAL A 165 1.34 -15.17 1.16
CA VAL A 165 2.78 -14.97 1.39
C VAL A 165 3.27 -15.85 2.52
N ASN A 166 2.54 -15.90 3.64
CA ASN A 166 2.90 -16.74 4.78
C ASN A 166 2.93 -18.25 4.44
N ALA A 167 2.14 -18.69 3.46
CA ALA A 167 2.08 -20.07 2.99
C ALA A 167 3.17 -20.43 1.96
N LEU A 168 3.88 -19.43 1.40
CA LEU A 168 5.02 -19.70 0.51
C LEU A 168 6.17 -20.29 1.33
N ARG A 169 6.79 -21.36 0.82
CA ARG A 169 7.91 -22.02 1.51
C ARG A 169 9.25 -21.32 1.29
N GLY A 170 9.27 -20.25 0.51
CA GLY A 170 10.46 -19.58 -0.01
C GLY A 170 10.20 -19.04 -1.41
N ALA A 171 11.26 -18.63 -2.09
CA ALA A 171 11.24 -18.05 -3.41
C ALA A 171 11.03 -19.14 -4.49
N PRO A 172 10.08 -19.00 -5.43
CA PRO A 172 9.72 -20.09 -6.35
C PRO A 172 10.82 -20.55 -7.32
N ALA A 173 11.69 -19.65 -7.78
CA ALA A 173 12.74 -19.97 -8.76
C ALA A 173 13.99 -20.57 -8.12
N THR A 174 14.33 -20.16 -6.90
CA THR A 174 15.59 -20.53 -6.22
C THR A 174 15.42 -21.32 -4.95
N GLY A 175 14.21 -21.33 -4.38
CA GLY A 175 13.90 -21.88 -3.05
C GLY A 175 14.51 -21.11 -1.88
N ALA A 176 15.15 -19.97 -2.13
CA ALA A 176 15.72 -19.12 -1.08
C ALA A 176 14.62 -18.61 -0.12
N PRO A 177 14.91 -18.33 1.15
CA PRO A 177 13.96 -17.69 2.05
C PRO A 177 13.46 -16.35 1.49
N LEU A 178 12.20 -16.02 1.77
CA LEU A 178 11.68 -14.67 1.53
C LEU A 178 12.17 -13.77 2.67
N SER A 179 12.87 -12.69 2.33
CA SER A 179 13.51 -11.80 3.30
C SER A 179 12.57 -10.75 3.87
N PHE A 180 11.64 -10.25 3.05
CA PHE A 180 10.65 -9.23 3.43
C PHE A 180 9.50 -9.11 2.41
N VAL A 181 8.48 -8.32 2.76
CA VAL A 181 7.48 -7.76 1.83
C VAL A 181 7.69 -6.25 1.68
N MET A 182 7.56 -5.72 0.48
CA MET A 182 7.59 -4.30 0.18
C MET A 182 6.23 -3.84 -0.34
N THR A 183 5.63 -2.82 0.26
CA THR A 183 4.49 -2.12 -0.35
C THR A 183 4.97 -0.91 -1.14
N THR A 184 4.50 -0.75 -2.38
CA THR A 184 4.88 0.39 -3.24
C THR A 184 3.79 1.47 -3.31
N GLY A 185 3.15 1.79 -2.18
CA GLY A 185 2.19 2.89 -2.08
C GLY A 185 0.75 2.56 -2.48
N ASP A 186 -0.12 3.54 -2.26
CA ASP A 186 -1.58 3.42 -2.32
C ASP A 186 -2.07 2.26 -1.46
N ASN A 187 -1.61 2.32 -0.21
CA ASN A 187 -1.97 1.37 0.82
C ASN A 187 -3.40 1.63 1.33
N THR A 188 -3.79 2.91 1.40
CA THR A 188 -5.13 3.43 1.71
C THR A 188 -5.79 4.00 0.44
N ASP A 189 -7.08 4.37 0.48
CA ASP A 189 -7.82 4.89 -0.69
C ASP A 189 -8.22 6.37 -0.53
N ASN A 190 -8.69 6.76 0.65
CA ASN A 190 -9.28 8.08 0.90
C ASN A 190 -8.40 8.96 1.78
N ASN A 191 -7.16 8.53 2.07
CA ASN A 191 -6.28 9.14 3.07
C ASN A 191 -6.91 9.13 4.48
N ALA A 192 -7.74 8.13 4.82
CA ALA A 192 -8.48 8.11 6.09
C ALA A 192 -7.73 7.37 7.22
N ARG A 193 -7.88 7.85 8.47
CA ARG A 193 -7.24 7.22 9.66
C ARG A 193 -7.70 5.78 9.87
N CYS A 194 -8.98 5.47 9.65
CA CYS A 194 -9.51 4.10 9.71
C CYS A 194 -8.82 3.18 8.71
N GLU A 195 -8.68 3.60 7.44
CA GLU A 195 -8.00 2.83 6.40
C GLU A 195 -6.54 2.56 6.76
N LEU A 196 -5.84 3.55 7.32
CA LEU A 196 -4.46 3.40 7.78
C LEU A 196 -4.34 2.36 8.91
N ASP A 197 -5.22 2.40 9.90
CA ASP A 197 -5.28 1.38 10.97
C ASP A 197 -5.55 -0.02 10.40
N TRP A 198 -6.50 -0.14 9.48
CA TRP A 198 -6.84 -1.40 8.83
C TRP A 198 -5.66 -1.96 8.01
N PHE A 199 -4.97 -1.10 7.25
CA PHE A 199 -3.76 -1.47 6.51
C PHE A 199 -2.66 -1.99 7.44
N LEU A 200 -2.34 -1.24 8.51
CA LEU A 200 -1.29 -1.63 9.46
C LEU A 200 -1.64 -2.93 10.18
N LYS A 201 -2.88 -3.14 10.59
CA LYS A 201 -3.35 -4.41 11.17
C LYS A 201 -3.38 -5.55 10.15
N ALA A 202 -3.66 -5.27 8.88
CA ALA A 202 -3.63 -6.30 7.84
C ALA A 202 -2.20 -6.87 7.70
N LEU A 203 -1.18 -6.01 7.69
CA LEU A 203 0.21 -6.44 7.53
C LEU A 203 0.90 -6.88 8.82
N SER A 204 0.58 -6.28 9.97
CA SER A 204 1.23 -6.62 11.25
C SER A 204 0.44 -7.62 12.10
N GLY A 205 -0.80 -7.90 11.71
CA GLY A 205 -1.70 -8.80 12.42
C GLY A 205 -2.64 -8.05 13.36
N GLY A 206 -3.82 -8.63 13.59
CA GLY A 206 -4.85 -8.03 14.44
C GLY A 206 -6.26 -8.31 13.96
N THR A 207 -7.22 -7.73 14.67
CA THR A 207 -8.64 -7.75 14.27
C THR A 207 -8.99 -6.40 13.65
N ILE A 208 -9.60 -6.45 12.47
CA ILE A 208 -10.01 -5.30 11.67
C ILE A 208 -11.53 -5.33 11.58
N VAL A 209 -12.19 -4.20 11.79
CA VAL A 209 -13.61 -4.04 11.49
C VAL A 209 -13.68 -3.01 10.37
N PRO A 210 -13.86 -3.42 9.10
CA PRO A 210 -13.90 -2.53 7.93
C PRO A 210 -15.25 -1.80 7.86
N ASN A 211 -15.58 -1.07 8.92
CA ASN A 211 -16.81 -0.31 9.07
C ASN A 211 -16.49 1.11 9.55
N SER A 212 -17.15 2.11 8.98
CA SER A 212 -17.11 3.49 9.43
C SER A 212 -18.53 4.05 9.46
N GLY A 213 -18.79 5.06 10.29
CA GLY A 213 -20.14 5.60 10.46
C GLY A 213 -20.97 4.77 11.43
N ASP A 214 -22.12 4.27 10.98
CA ASP A 214 -23.00 3.51 11.87
C ASP A 214 -22.36 2.16 12.22
N PRO A 215 -22.15 1.83 13.51
CA PRO A 215 -21.48 0.60 13.92
C PRO A 215 -22.29 -0.67 13.61
N ARG A 216 -23.57 -0.55 13.22
CA ARG A 216 -24.50 -1.68 13.04
C ARG A 216 -25.00 -1.85 11.61
N ARG A 217 -24.71 -0.92 10.70
CA ARG A 217 -25.18 -1.00 9.30
C ARG A 217 -24.16 -0.42 8.35
N TYR A 218 -24.16 -0.93 7.14
CA TYR A 218 -23.45 -0.33 6.02
C TYR A 218 -24.17 0.96 5.55
N GLU A 219 -23.42 2.00 5.21
CA GLU A 219 -23.90 3.34 4.77
C GLU A 219 -23.18 3.84 3.50
N GLY A 220 -22.91 2.95 2.55
CA GLY A 220 -22.23 3.27 1.28
C GLY A 220 -23.17 3.37 0.07
N VAL A 221 -22.64 3.17 -1.14
CA VAL A 221 -23.48 3.22 -2.36
C VAL A 221 -24.28 1.93 -2.58
N GLN A 222 -23.82 0.81 -2.03
CA GLN A 222 -24.43 -0.52 -2.21
C GLN A 222 -25.73 -0.74 -1.41
N ASP A 223 -26.09 0.16 -0.49
CA ASP A 223 -27.37 0.16 0.24
C ASP A 223 -28.22 1.41 -0.08
N SER A 224 -27.85 2.19 -1.10
CA SER A 224 -28.47 3.48 -1.42
C SER A 224 -29.87 3.43 -2.05
N GLY A 225 -30.30 2.27 -2.56
CA GLY A 225 -31.49 2.15 -3.42
C GLY A 225 -31.33 2.69 -4.85
N LEU A 226 -30.16 3.21 -5.23
CA LEU A 226 -29.91 3.77 -6.55
C LEU A 226 -29.59 2.66 -7.57
N PRO A 227 -30.31 2.54 -8.71
CA PRO A 227 -30.06 1.46 -9.67
C PRO A 227 -28.71 1.54 -10.40
N LEU A 228 -27.89 2.55 -10.11
CA LEU A 228 -26.54 2.77 -10.66
C LEU A 228 -25.50 1.78 -10.09
N TYR A 229 -25.72 1.30 -8.86
CA TYR A 229 -24.78 0.46 -8.12
C TYR A 229 -25.31 -0.96 -7.96
N TRP A 230 -24.42 -1.93 -7.74
CA TRP A 230 -24.84 -3.28 -7.37
C TRP A 230 -25.31 -3.29 -5.91
N HIS A 231 -26.58 -3.67 -5.68
CA HIS A 231 -27.15 -3.84 -4.34
C HIS A 231 -27.19 -5.33 -3.98
N PRO A 232 -26.14 -5.91 -3.38
CA PRO A 232 -26.00 -7.35 -3.22
C PRO A 232 -27.16 -7.99 -2.43
N ASP A 233 -27.64 -7.33 -1.38
CA ASP A 233 -28.69 -7.83 -0.49
C ASP A 233 -30.12 -7.55 -0.96
N ALA A 234 -30.31 -6.58 -1.86
CA ALA A 234 -31.64 -6.08 -2.22
C ALA A 234 -32.21 -6.75 -3.48
N ASP A 235 -33.53 -6.88 -3.54
CA ASP A 235 -34.28 -7.28 -4.76
C ASP A 235 -34.32 -6.20 -5.86
N LEU A 236 -33.61 -5.08 -5.66
CA LEU A 236 -33.52 -4.02 -6.65
C LEU A 236 -32.93 -4.55 -7.96
N ARG A 237 -33.63 -4.33 -9.08
CA ARG A 237 -33.13 -4.63 -10.43
C ARG A 237 -32.17 -3.54 -10.92
N ASP A 238 -30.99 -3.50 -10.31
CA ASP A 238 -29.94 -2.55 -10.60
C ASP A 238 -29.18 -2.84 -11.92
N ALA A 239 -28.27 -1.94 -12.30
CA ALA A 239 -27.47 -2.04 -13.52
C ALA A 239 -26.59 -3.30 -13.59
N ASP A 240 -26.06 -3.75 -12.46
CA ASP A 240 -25.10 -4.84 -12.41
C ASP A 240 -25.80 -6.19 -12.37
N LYS A 241 -26.94 -6.30 -11.68
CA LYS A 241 -27.82 -7.49 -11.77
C LYS A 241 -28.34 -7.68 -13.20
N LYS A 242 -28.58 -6.60 -13.97
CA LYS A 242 -28.89 -6.71 -15.42
C LYS A 242 -27.71 -7.29 -16.22
N ALA A 243 -26.48 -7.11 -15.76
CA ALA A 243 -25.27 -7.72 -16.32
C ALA A 243 -24.96 -9.13 -15.76
N GLY A 244 -25.83 -9.65 -14.88
CA GLY A 244 -25.75 -11.00 -14.32
C GLY A 244 -25.10 -11.09 -12.94
N PHE A 245 -24.83 -9.97 -12.27
CA PHE A 245 -24.34 -10.02 -10.89
C PHE A 245 -25.36 -10.71 -9.97
N PRO A 246 -24.90 -11.52 -9.00
CA PRO A 246 -25.80 -12.25 -8.11
C PRO A 246 -26.45 -11.34 -7.07
N ARG A 247 -27.58 -11.79 -6.54
CA ARG A 247 -28.04 -11.39 -5.21
C ARG A 247 -27.34 -12.28 -4.18
N ILE A 248 -26.82 -11.70 -3.11
CA ILE A 248 -26.12 -12.39 -2.03
C ILE A 248 -26.67 -11.83 -0.72
N ASP A 249 -27.53 -12.59 -0.07
CA ASP A 249 -28.17 -12.19 1.19
C ASP A 249 -27.15 -12.21 2.35
N GLY A 250 -27.10 -11.13 3.13
CA GLY A 250 -26.16 -10.92 4.23
C GLY A 250 -24.79 -10.39 3.80
N PHE A 251 -24.60 -10.03 2.52
CA PHE A 251 -23.29 -9.65 1.99
C PHE A 251 -22.74 -8.41 2.69
N LEU A 252 -23.52 -7.32 2.79
CA LEU A 252 -23.01 -6.07 3.36
C LEU A 252 -22.71 -6.20 4.85
N ASP A 253 -23.54 -6.91 5.61
CA ASP A 253 -23.30 -7.20 7.03
C ASP A 253 -22.01 -8.02 7.21
N ALA A 254 -21.76 -8.99 6.34
CA ALA A 254 -20.53 -9.78 6.36
C ALA A 254 -19.30 -8.96 5.91
N ALA A 255 -19.47 -8.06 4.93
CA ALA A 255 -18.41 -7.21 4.42
C ALA A 255 -17.86 -6.25 5.50
N ILE A 256 -18.73 -5.70 6.36
CA ILE A 256 -18.35 -4.83 7.49
C ILE A 256 -18.02 -5.60 8.79
N GLY A 257 -18.13 -6.94 8.76
CA GLY A 257 -17.86 -7.80 9.90
C GLY A 257 -16.37 -7.88 10.27
N ALA A 258 -16.08 -8.35 11.48
CA ALA A 258 -14.70 -8.46 11.95
C ALA A 258 -13.87 -9.46 11.10
N VAL A 259 -12.71 -9.01 10.65
CA VAL A 259 -11.71 -9.77 9.88
C VAL A 259 -10.47 -9.95 10.74
N ARG A 260 -9.90 -11.16 10.80
CA ARG A 260 -8.68 -11.43 11.56
C ARG A 260 -7.52 -11.64 10.60
N SER A 261 -6.55 -10.73 10.63
CA SER A 261 -5.28 -10.91 9.93
C SER A 261 -4.28 -11.68 10.79
N PRO A 262 -3.58 -12.69 10.24
CA PRO A 262 -2.42 -13.28 10.90
C PRO A 262 -1.22 -12.34 10.94
N GLY A 263 -1.23 -11.26 10.14
CA GLY A 263 -0.04 -10.47 9.86
C GLY A 263 0.95 -11.23 8.98
N LEU A 264 1.93 -10.54 8.41
CA LEU A 264 3.05 -11.14 7.71
C LEU A 264 3.98 -11.83 8.73
N ASN A 265 4.54 -12.97 8.35
CA ASN A 265 5.54 -13.70 9.14
C ASN A 265 6.99 -13.35 8.78
N VAL A 266 7.18 -12.38 7.88
CA VAL A 266 8.47 -11.83 7.47
C VAL A 266 8.43 -10.32 7.63
N PRO A 267 9.59 -9.65 7.82
CA PRO A 267 9.66 -8.20 7.88
C PRO A 267 8.96 -7.52 6.70
N TRP A 268 8.49 -6.30 6.88
CA TRP A 268 7.93 -5.53 5.78
C TRP A 268 8.32 -4.07 5.78
N TYR A 269 8.23 -3.46 4.60
CA TYR A 269 8.64 -2.10 4.31
C TYR A 269 7.56 -1.38 3.51
N SER A 270 7.42 -0.08 3.76
CA SER A 270 6.35 0.75 3.16
C SER A 270 6.90 1.89 2.32
N THR A 271 6.37 2.06 1.11
CA THR A 271 6.42 3.32 0.35
C THR A 271 5.03 3.96 0.39
N VAL A 272 4.99 5.29 0.39
CA VAL A 272 3.76 6.09 0.32
C VAL A 272 3.31 6.32 -1.13
N GLY A 273 2.00 6.25 -1.39
CA GLY A 273 1.38 6.62 -2.67
C GLY A 273 0.53 7.89 -2.59
N ASN A 274 -0.05 8.31 -3.71
CA ASN A 274 -0.84 9.53 -3.75
C ASN A 274 -2.14 9.40 -2.92
N HIS A 275 -2.77 8.22 -2.87
CA HIS A 275 -3.94 7.97 -2.03
C HIS A 275 -3.61 7.93 -0.52
N ASP A 276 -2.35 7.68 -0.17
CA ASP A 276 -1.88 7.78 1.21
C ASP A 276 -1.64 9.22 1.66
N SER A 277 -1.51 10.18 0.74
CA SER A 277 -1.12 11.56 1.06
C SER A 277 -2.16 12.62 0.70
N LEU A 278 -3.05 12.31 -0.23
CA LEU A 278 -4.00 13.26 -0.82
C LEU A 278 -5.42 12.75 -0.61
N PRO A 279 -6.37 13.59 -0.13
CA PRO A 279 -7.79 13.24 -0.14
C PRO A 279 -8.24 12.78 -1.52
N GLY A 280 -8.78 11.55 -1.56
CA GLY A 280 -9.19 10.86 -2.79
C GLY A 280 -8.08 10.71 -3.84
N GLY A 281 -6.82 10.73 -3.41
CA GLY A 281 -5.64 10.56 -4.26
C GLY A 281 -5.31 11.75 -5.17
N CYS A 282 -6.06 12.85 -5.11
CA CYS A 282 -5.96 13.93 -6.12
C CYS A 282 -5.86 15.34 -5.55
N PHE A 283 -6.30 15.61 -4.32
CA PHE A 283 -6.38 16.98 -3.82
C PHE A 283 -5.27 17.28 -2.82
N ALA A 284 -4.73 18.49 -2.84
CA ALA A 284 -3.74 18.94 -1.86
C ALA A 284 -4.28 18.93 -0.41
N GLY A 285 -5.61 18.90 -0.25
CA GLY A 285 -6.29 18.90 1.05
C GLY A 285 -6.32 20.28 1.71
N ASP A 286 -7.35 20.51 2.52
CA ASP A 286 -7.48 21.62 3.46
C ASP A 286 -8.50 21.26 4.55
N GLY A 287 -8.77 22.18 5.49
CA GLY A 287 -9.70 21.93 6.60
C GLY A 287 -11.10 21.49 6.16
N TRP A 288 -11.56 21.94 4.98
CA TRP A 288 -12.85 21.52 4.46
C TRP A 288 -12.91 20.02 4.15
N PHE A 289 -11.84 19.44 3.59
CA PHE A 289 -11.80 17.99 3.33
C PHE A 289 -11.84 17.17 4.62
N HIS A 290 -11.28 17.70 5.71
CA HIS A 290 -11.39 17.08 7.02
C HIS A 290 -12.82 17.12 7.54
N GLU A 291 -13.46 18.30 7.56
CA GLU A 291 -14.84 18.47 8.00
C GLU A 291 -15.83 17.62 7.20
N PHE A 292 -15.66 17.57 5.88
CA PHE A 292 -16.53 16.78 5.01
C PHE A 292 -16.32 15.27 5.21
N ALA A 293 -15.07 14.81 5.39
CA ALA A 293 -14.76 13.39 5.62
C ALA A 293 -15.42 12.82 6.89
N VAL A 294 -15.43 13.58 7.98
CA VAL A 294 -15.98 13.12 9.27
C VAL A 294 -17.49 13.38 9.42
N GLY A 295 -18.09 14.10 8.47
CA GLY A 295 -19.46 14.59 8.54
C GLY A 295 -20.56 13.55 8.28
N ASP A 296 -21.81 14.04 8.26
CA ASP A 296 -23.05 13.25 8.12
C ASP A 296 -23.60 13.23 6.69
N ARG A 297 -22.79 13.57 5.67
CA ARG A 297 -23.28 13.74 4.29
C ARG A 297 -22.38 13.07 3.27
N LYS A 298 -22.98 12.36 2.31
CA LYS A 298 -22.29 11.74 1.18
C LYS A 298 -23.03 11.98 -0.13
N LEU A 299 -22.31 12.37 -1.19
CA LEU A 299 -22.86 12.43 -2.55
C LEU A 299 -22.78 11.03 -3.17
N MET A 300 -23.89 10.51 -3.68
CA MET A 300 -23.96 9.15 -4.25
C MET A 300 -24.40 9.12 -5.71
N GLU A 301 -24.93 10.21 -6.25
CA GLU A 301 -25.29 10.30 -7.66
C GLU A 301 -25.01 11.69 -8.20
N LEU A 302 -24.72 11.74 -9.49
CA LEU A 302 -24.49 12.97 -10.22
C LEU A 302 -25.00 12.80 -11.64
N ASP A 303 -25.45 13.89 -12.26
CA ASP A 303 -25.77 13.88 -13.69
C ASP A 303 -24.51 13.51 -14.51
N PRO A 304 -24.62 12.63 -15.52
CA PRO A 304 -23.47 12.21 -16.32
C PRO A 304 -22.69 13.38 -16.94
N SER A 305 -23.36 14.44 -17.39
CA SER A 305 -22.68 15.60 -18.01
C SER A 305 -21.87 16.41 -16.99
N GLU A 306 -22.37 16.55 -15.76
CA GLU A 306 -21.62 17.14 -14.66
C GLU A 306 -20.45 16.24 -14.25
N GLY A 307 -20.67 14.92 -14.20
CA GLY A 307 -19.64 13.92 -13.96
C GLY A 307 -18.52 13.96 -14.99
N ALA A 308 -18.84 14.07 -16.28
CA ALA A 308 -17.88 14.22 -17.36
C ALA A 308 -17.03 15.48 -17.21
N ARG A 309 -17.64 16.61 -16.83
CA ARG A 309 -16.94 17.88 -16.58
C ARG A 309 -16.01 17.76 -15.37
N PHE A 310 -16.47 17.16 -14.27
CA PHE A 310 -15.65 16.89 -13.09
C PHE A 310 -14.47 15.99 -13.41
N TRP A 311 -14.73 14.86 -14.06
CA TRP A 311 -13.70 13.91 -14.44
C TRP A 311 -12.66 14.53 -15.38
N LYS A 312 -13.08 15.40 -16.31
CA LYS A 312 -12.17 16.17 -17.16
C LYS A 312 -11.26 17.10 -16.34
N ALA A 313 -11.79 17.82 -15.35
CA ALA A 313 -11.01 18.72 -14.50
C ALA A 313 -9.97 17.96 -13.67
N ILE A 314 -10.32 16.79 -13.12
CA ILE A 314 -9.39 15.92 -12.38
C ILE A 314 -8.26 15.43 -13.29
N ARG A 315 -8.57 14.92 -14.49
CA ARG A 315 -7.55 14.44 -15.45
C ARG A 315 -6.61 15.53 -15.94
N ALA A 316 -7.09 16.76 -16.08
CA ALA A 316 -6.26 17.89 -16.46
C ALA A 316 -5.40 18.40 -15.28
N GLY A 317 -5.75 18.01 -14.06
CA GLY A 317 -5.16 18.55 -12.84
C GLY A 317 -5.52 20.00 -12.60
N ASP A 318 -6.64 20.49 -13.15
CA ASP A 318 -7.05 21.89 -13.09
C ASP A 318 -7.65 22.28 -11.73
N ASP A 319 -8.00 21.30 -10.89
CA ASP A 319 -8.61 21.52 -9.57
C ASP A 319 -7.80 20.95 -8.38
N PRO A 320 -6.50 21.29 -8.23
CA PRO A 320 -5.66 20.70 -7.19
C PRO A 320 -6.14 21.01 -5.76
N LYS A 321 -6.92 22.08 -5.57
CA LYS A 321 -7.47 22.50 -4.28
C LYS A 321 -8.88 21.99 -4.02
N GLY A 322 -9.47 21.26 -4.97
CA GLY A 322 -10.84 20.76 -4.86
C GLY A 322 -11.90 21.86 -4.84
N THR A 323 -11.65 23.04 -5.41
CA THR A 323 -12.62 24.13 -5.48
C THR A 323 -13.86 23.70 -6.24
N TYR A 324 -13.68 23.05 -7.39
CA TYR A 324 -14.80 22.56 -8.19
C TYR A 324 -15.55 21.44 -7.45
N PHE A 325 -14.82 20.54 -6.76
CA PHE A 325 -15.44 19.53 -5.89
C PHE A 325 -16.27 20.15 -4.76
N LYS A 326 -15.73 21.16 -4.06
CA LYS A 326 -16.42 21.89 -2.99
C LYS A 326 -17.70 22.54 -3.49
N ASP A 327 -17.64 23.19 -4.64
CA ASP A 327 -18.80 23.85 -5.25
C ASP A 327 -19.86 22.84 -5.72
N LEU A 328 -19.42 21.68 -6.21
CA LEU A 328 -20.30 20.56 -6.53
C LEU A 328 -21.07 20.09 -5.29
N ILE A 329 -20.37 19.85 -4.17
CA ILE A 329 -21.01 19.44 -2.91
C ILE A 329 -21.98 20.51 -2.39
N ARG A 330 -21.62 21.80 -2.46
CA ARG A 330 -22.49 22.91 -2.05
C ARG A 330 -23.76 23.02 -2.92
N THR A 331 -23.60 22.81 -4.22
CA THR A 331 -24.70 22.87 -5.20
C THR A 331 -25.69 21.74 -4.97
N HIS A 332 -25.19 20.52 -4.75
CA HIS A 332 -25.99 19.33 -4.53
C HIS A 332 -26.33 19.05 -3.05
N ARG A 333 -26.18 20.03 -2.15
CA ARG A 333 -26.37 19.85 -0.70
C ARG A 333 -27.70 19.20 -0.31
N GLY A 334 -28.77 19.48 -1.05
CA GLY A 334 -30.11 18.92 -0.81
C GLY A 334 -30.30 17.48 -1.30
N LYS A 335 -29.35 16.95 -2.08
CA LYS A 335 -29.32 15.57 -2.59
C LYS A 335 -28.30 14.68 -1.87
N LEU A 336 -27.51 15.25 -0.94
CA LEU A 336 -26.55 14.46 -0.17
C LEU A 336 -27.30 13.51 0.76
N ARG A 337 -26.97 12.22 0.67
CA ARG A 337 -27.49 11.21 1.57
C ARG A 337 -26.96 11.48 2.97
N GLN A 338 -27.83 11.35 3.97
CA GLN A 338 -27.41 11.39 5.36
C GLN A 338 -26.67 10.10 5.71
N THR A 339 -25.51 10.24 6.34
CA THR A 339 -24.69 9.17 6.89
C THR A 339 -24.40 9.49 8.36
N THR A 340 -23.90 8.51 9.11
CA THR A 340 -23.47 8.73 10.49
C THR A 340 -22.09 9.39 10.50
N PRO A 341 -21.89 10.52 11.21
CA PRO A 341 -20.57 11.10 11.44
C PRO A 341 -19.60 10.12 12.05
N ASP A 342 -18.34 10.18 11.62
CA ASP A 342 -17.28 9.33 12.17
C ASP A 342 -15.92 10.02 12.11
N SER A 343 -15.33 10.27 13.29
CA SER A 343 -14.02 10.88 13.41
C SER A 343 -12.87 10.02 12.88
N ALA A 344 -13.07 8.71 12.74
CA ALA A 344 -12.07 7.79 12.19
C ALA A 344 -11.86 8.00 10.68
N ARG A 345 -12.81 8.66 9.99
CA ARG A 345 -12.68 9.06 8.58
C ARG A 345 -11.77 10.26 8.36
N ALA A 346 -11.33 10.93 9.44
CA ALA A 346 -10.49 12.11 9.32
C ALA A 346 -9.23 11.82 8.48
N PRO A 347 -8.84 12.73 7.57
CA PRO A 347 -7.60 12.58 6.83
C PRO A 347 -6.41 12.61 7.78
N PHE A 348 -5.40 11.77 7.54
CA PHE A 348 -4.16 11.80 8.31
C PHE A 348 -3.08 12.63 7.60
N THR A 349 -2.25 13.30 8.39
CA THR A 349 -1.08 14.04 7.93
C THR A 349 0.13 13.12 7.72
N ARG A 350 1.15 13.60 6.99
CA ARG A 350 2.47 12.92 6.90
C ARG A 350 3.03 12.53 8.27
N ALA A 351 2.94 13.43 9.25
CA ALA A 351 3.47 13.16 10.58
C ALA A 351 2.69 12.06 11.29
N GLU A 352 1.37 11.99 11.13
CA GLU A 352 0.53 10.92 11.68
C GLU A 352 0.78 9.59 10.97
N TYR A 353 0.96 9.58 9.65
CA TYR A 353 1.36 8.37 8.90
C TYR A 353 2.67 7.78 9.45
N LEU A 354 3.70 8.61 9.63
CA LEU A 354 4.99 8.21 10.19
C LEU A 354 4.86 7.74 11.64
N LYS A 355 4.08 8.44 12.47
CA LYS A 355 3.83 8.04 13.86
C LYS A 355 3.13 6.68 13.95
N ALA A 356 2.13 6.44 13.09
CA ALA A 356 1.42 5.17 13.06
C ALA A 356 2.34 4.00 12.69
N HIS A 357 3.24 4.18 11.71
CA HIS A 357 4.24 3.16 11.38
C HIS A 357 5.25 2.92 12.51
N LEU A 358 5.58 3.96 13.27
CA LEU A 358 6.50 3.91 14.42
C LEU A 358 5.84 3.44 15.72
N ASP A 359 4.55 3.11 15.71
CA ASP A 359 3.86 2.57 16.88
C ASP A 359 4.24 1.08 17.07
N PRO A 360 4.79 0.70 18.24
CA PRO A 360 5.16 -0.70 18.52
C PRO A 360 3.98 -1.69 18.41
N VAL A 361 2.73 -1.26 18.53
CA VAL A 361 1.57 -2.14 18.33
C VAL A 361 1.51 -2.71 16.91
N HIS A 362 2.11 -2.01 15.95
CA HIS A 362 2.18 -2.42 14.55
C HIS A 362 3.56 -2.98 14.17
N GLU A 363 4.47 -3.26 15.11
CA GLU A 363 5.81 -3.75 14.77
C GLU A 363 5.77 -5.11 14.07
N GLY A 364 4.95 -6.05 14.55
CA GLY A 364 4.88 -7.40 13.99
C GLY A 364 6.28 -8.05 13.87
N PRO A 365 6.64 -8.63 12.71
CA PRO A 365 8.01 -9.16 12.47
C PRO A 365 9.09 -8.09 12.26
N GLY A 366 8.72 -6.80 12.31
CA GLY A 366 9.59 -5.65 12.19
C GLY A 366 10.03 -5.31 10.75
N PRO A 367 11.01 -4.41 10.60
CA PRO A 367 11.54 -3.56 11.66
C PRO A 367 10.49 -2.54 12.14
N LEU A 368 10.58 -2.07 13.39
CA LEU A 368 9.78 -0.93 13.86
C LEU A 368 9.87 0.24 12.86
N GLY A 369 8.73 0.81 12.48
CA GLY A 369 8.66 1.87 11.47
C GLY A 369 8.56 1.37 10.02
N HIS A 370 8.80 0.09 9.75
CA HIS A 370 8.67 -0.54 8.42
C HIS A 370 9.41 0.24 7.33
N GLY A 371 10.64 0.65 7.69
CA GLY A 371 11.52 1.49 6.87
C GLY A 371 11.59 2.95 7.30
N TYR A 372 10.54 3.48 7.92
CA TYR A 372 10.55 4.81 8.52
C TYR A 372 11.24 4.83 9.87
N THR A 373 11.81 5.97 10.22
CA THR A 373 12.55 6.17 11.47
C THR A 373 12.11 7.44 12.18
N GLN A 374 12.53 7.61 13.43
CA GLN A 374 12.36 8.89 14.14
C GLN A 374 13.03 10.06 13.41
N ALA A 375 14.12 9.82 12.66
CA ALA A 375 14.75 10.85 11.84
C ALA A 375 13.85 11.27 10.66
N ASN A 376 13.11 10.32 10.06
CA ASN A 376 12.10 10.64 9.05
C ASN A 376 10.98 11.51 9.63
N LEU A 377 10.49 11.17 10.83
CA LEU A 377 9.48 11.98 11.53
C LEU A 377 10.00 13.40 11.83
N ALA A 378 11.22 13.53 12.35
CA ALA A 378 11.81 14.81 12.69
C ALA A 378 12.10 15.70 11.45
N SER A 379 12.44 15.09 10.31
CA SER A 379 12.71 15.80 9.04
C SER A 379 11.50 15.92 8.12
N ALA A 380 10.34 15.36 8.51
CA ALA A 380 9.14 15.26 7.69
C ALA A 380 9.39 14.65 6.29
N THR A 381 10.22 13.58 6.22
CA THR A 381 10.55 12.85 4.99
C THR A 381 9.91 11.46 4.99
N GLN A 382 9.58 10.93 3.80
CA GLN A 382 8.98 9.60 3.61
C GLN A 382 9.78 8.72 2.61
N TYR A 383 11.07 9.01 2.47
CA TYR A 383 12.02 8.23 1.67
C TYR A 383 13.18 7.75 2.56
N TYR A 384 13.74 6.58 2.24
CA TYR A 384 14.75 5.92 3.06
C TYR A 384 15.51 4.85 2.28
N THR A 385 16.56 4.32 2.89
CA THR A 385 17.27 3.13 2.43
C THR A 385 17.22 2.01 3.46
N PHE A 386 17.32 0.77 3.00
CA PHE A 386 17.42 -0.41 3.87
C PHE A 386 18.25 -1.51 3.20
N ASP A 387 18.83 -2.40 4.00
CA ASP A 387 19.61 -3.52 3.46
C ASP A 387 18.68 -4.67 3.05
N ILE A 388 18.65 -4.96 1.74
CA ILE A 388 17.97 -6.14 1.19
C ILE A 388 18.81 -7.39 1.44
N ALA A 389 20.12 -7.25 1.25
CA ALA A 389 21.18 -8.21 1.53
C ALA A 389 22.51 -7.44 1.68
N ASP A 390 23.57 -8.11 2.12
CA ASP A 390 24.91 -7.51 2.29
C ASP A 390 25.36 -6.76 1.02
N ASP A 391 25.12 -7.35 -0.15
CA ASP A 391 25.50 -6.80 -1.45
C ASP A 391 24.36 -6.09 -2.19
N VAL A 392 23.17 -5.89 -1.57
CA VAL A 392 22.03 -5.23 -2.22
C VAL A 392 21.35 -4.22 -1.29
N LEU A 393 21.30 -2.96 -1.73
CA LEU A 393 20.59 -1.86 -1.05
C LEU A 393 19.20 -1.63 -1.65
N GLY A 394 18.18 -1.55 -0.81
CA GLY A 394 16.85 -1.04 -1.17
C GLY A 394 16.76 0.47 -0.98
N ILE A 395 16.14 1.17 -1.93
CA ILE A 395 15.94 2.62 -1.91
C ILE A 395 14.46 2.91 -2.11
N SER A 396 13.75 3.33 -1.06
CA SER A 396 12.34 3.73 -1.11
C SER A 396 12.23 5.23 -1.39
N LEU A 397 11.47 5.60 -2.42
CA LEU A 397 11.28 6.98 -2.88
C LEU A 397 9.84 7.44 -2.61
N ASP A 398 9.72 8.65 -2.07
CA ASP A 398 8.45 9.37 -2.02
C ASP A 398 8.28 10.16 -3.32
N THR A 399 7.41 9.65 -4.18
CA THR A 399 7.12 10.26 -5.49
C THR A 399 5.83 11.08 -5.49
N THR A 400 5.20 11.25 -4.33
CA THR A 400 3.96 12.00 -4.20
C THR A 400 4.23 13.50 -4.36
N ASN A 401 3.21 14.24 -4.80
CA ASN A 401 3.29 15.69 -4.90
C ASN A 401 2.16 16.32 -4.06
N SER A 402 2.55 16.95 -2.94
CA SER A 402 1.65 17.65 -2.02
C SER A 402 0.86 18.79 -2.67
N GLY A 403 1.26 19.24 -3.87
CA GLY A 403 0.51 20.18 -4.68
C GLY A 403 -0.79 19.63 -5.29
N GLY A 404 -1.11 18.36 -5.06
CA GLY A 404 -2.26 17.68 -5.63
C GLY A 404 -2.00 17.13 -7.05
N HIS A 405 -3.02 16.45 -7.57
CA HIS A 405 -3.03 15.54 -8.72
C HIS A 405 -2.49 14.13 -8.42
N TYR A 406 -3.00 13.12 -9.13
CA TYR A 406 -2.60 11.72 -8.96
C TYR A 406 -1.24 11.39 -9.59
N GLU A 407 -0.66 12.28 -10.39
CA GLU A 407 0.68 12.07 -10.94
C GLU A 407 1.79 12.57 -10.01
N GLY A 408 2.94 11.91 -10.09
CA GLY A 408 4.07 12.14 -9.19
C GLY A 408 5.20 12.99 -9.74
N SER A 409 6.21 13.22 -8.88
CA SER A 409 7.52 13.80 -9.20
C SER A 409 8.44 13.69 -7.98
N LEU A 410 9.72 14.06 -8.11
CA LEU A 410 10.64 14.20 -6.97
C LEU A 410 11.01 15.66 -6.73
N GLY A 411 11.11 16.07 -5.46
CA GLY A 411 11.75 17.34 -5.10
C GLY A 411 13.28 17.26 -5.26
N THR A 412 13.92 18.39 -5.59
CA THR A 412 15.39 18.49 -5.74
C THR A 412 16.18 18.01 -4.52
N GLU A 413 15.70 18.17 -3.30
CA GLU A 413 16.38 17.68 -2.11
C GLU A 413 16.47 16.15 -2.11
N GLN A 414 15.33 15.47 -2.34
CA GLN A 414 15.28 14.01 -2.45
C GLN A 414 16.09 13.53 -3.66
N TRP A 415 16.03 14.25 -4.79
CA TRP A 415 16.85 13.96 -5.96
C TRP A 415 18.35 13.97 -5.65
N ASN A 416 18.83 15.02 -4.98
CA ASN A 416 20.22 15.14 -4.59
C ASN A 416 20.63 14.07 -3.57
N TRP A 417 19.74 13.71 -2.65
CA TRP A 417 19.94 12.58 -1.74
C TRP A 417 20.05 11.25 -2.49
N LEU A 418 19.20 11.01 -3.48
CA LEU A 418 19.22 9.81 -4.30
C LEU A 418 20.53 9.71 -5.08
N GLU A 419 20.97 10.79 -5.73
CA GLU A 419 22.23 10.80 -6.47
C GLU A 419 23.43 10.47 -5.57
N ARG A 420 23.49 11.06 -4.37
CA ARG A 420 24.53 10.72 -3.38
C ARG A 420 24.47 9.26 -2.95
N THR A 421 23.27 8.75 -2.71
CA THR A 421 23.04 7.35 -2.33
C THR A 421 23.52 6.39 -3.41
N LEU A 422 23.19 6.65 -4.68
CA LEU A 422 23.62 5.82 -5.81
C LEU A 422 25.14 5.89 -6.05
N LYS A 423 25.77 7.04 -5.81
CA LYS A 423 27.24 7.17 -5.82
C LYS A 423 27.87 6.31 -4.71
N GLN A 424 27.27 6.30 -3.52
CA GLN A 424 27.73 5.51 -2.40
C GLN A 424 27.58 4.00 -2.66
N VAL A 425 26.45 3.55 -3.20
CA VAL A 425 26.24 2.15 -3.65
C VAL A 425 27.36 1.70 -4.58
N ALA A 426 27.76 2.56 -5.53
CA ALA A 426 28.84 2.25 -6.45
C ALA A 426 30.21 2.16 -5.75
N LYS A 427 30.49 3.07 -4.83
CA LYS A 427 31.73 3.07 -4.03
C LYS A 427 31.86 1.82 -3.17
N ASP A 428 30.75 1.35 -2.60
CA ASP A 428 30.72 0.17 -1.72
C ASP A 428 30.65 -1.15 -2.48
N GLY A 429 30.60 -1.10 -3.82
CA GLY A 429 30.50 -2.30 -4.66
C GLY A 429 29.15 -3.04 -4.54
N ARG A 430 28.12 -2.39 -3.98
CA ARG A 430 26.78 -2.97 -3.79
C ARG A 430 25.91 -2.82 -5.04
N TYR A 431 24.83 -3.58 -5.13
CA TYR A 431 23.73 -3.37 -6.06
C TYR A 431 22.62 -2.52 -5.43
N ALA A 432 21.73 -1.97 -6.25
CA ALA A 432 20.57 -1.22 -5.78
C ALA A 432 19.26 -1.66 -6.46
N ILE A 433 18.18 -1.64 -5.67
CA ILE A 433 16.79 -1.72 -6.15
C ILE A 433 16.08 -0.46 -5.69
N ALA A 434 15.53 0.31 -6.63
CA ALA A 434 14.70 1.47 -6.33
C ALA A 434 13.23 1.05 -6.23
N PHE A 435 12.51 1.62 -5.27
CA PHE A 435 11.08 1.44 -5.06
C PHE A 435 10.40 2.80 -5.08
N SER A 436 9.25 2.89 -5.76
CA SER A 436 8.39 4.07 -5.71
C SER A 436 6.96 3.68 -5.98
N HIS A 437 6.03 4.57 -5.66
CA HIS A 437 4.65 4.40 -6.11
C HIS A 437 4.50 4.66 -7.61
N HIS A 438 4.85 5.86 -8.07
CA HIS A 438 4.66 6.25 -9.46
C HIS A 438 5.68 5.60 -10.41
N THR A 439 5.29 5.48 -11.68
CA THR A 439 6.11 4.93 -12.77
C THR A 439 6.86 6.03 -13.51
N SER A 440 7.83 5.65 -14.35
CA SER A 440 8.48 6.56 -15.31
C SER A 440 7.52 7.34 -16.22
N THR A 441 6.30 6.83 -16.43
CA THR A 441 5.28 7.44 -17.30
C THR A 441 4.18 8.19 -16.56
N SER A 442 4.09 8.05 -15.23
CA SER A 442 3.12 8.76 -14.39
C SER A 442 3.75 9.80 -13.47
N MET A 443 5.08 10.00 -13.56
CA MET A 443 5.76 11.10 -12.89
C MET A 443 5.89 12.31 -13.83
N ARG A 444 4.79 13.03 -14.05
CA ARG A 444 4.73 14.22 -14.93
C ARG A 444 4.28 15.48 -14.20
N ASN A 445 4.00 15.39 -12.91
CA ASN A 445 3.46 16.50 -12.12
C ASN A 445 4.58 17.41 -11.62
N THR A 446 4.91 18.44 -12.40
CA THR A 446 5.91 19.45 -12.06
C THR A 446 5.37 20.63 -11.27
N ARG A 447 4.12 20.55 -10.76
CA ARG A 447 3.54 21.58 -9.90
C ARG A 447 4.43 21.79 -8.67
N PRO A 448 4.71 23.05 -8.28
CA PRO A 448 5.47 23.35 -7.06
C PRO A 448 4.81 22.74 -5.82
N ASP A 449 5.62 22.17 -4.93
CA ASP A 449 5.15 21.74 -3.62
C ASP A 449 4.74 22.99 -2.81
N PRO A 450 3.51 23.07 -2.27
CA PRO A 450 3.07 24.22 -1.48
C PRO A 450 3.95 24.53 -0.27
N ALA A 451 4.56 23.51 0.35
CA ALA A 451 5.48 23.69 1.48
C ALA A 451 6.88 24.13 1.02
N ARG A 452 7.21 23.93 -0.26
CA ARG A 452 8.53 24.24 -0.84
C ARG A 452 8.38 24.84 -2.25
N PRO A 453 7.75 26.02 -2.39
CA PRO A 453 7.32 26.54 -3.69
C PRO A 453 8.45 26.92 -4.65
N ARG A 454 9.69 27.04 -4.14
CA ARG A 454 10.89 27.34 -4.94
C ARG A 454 11.70 26.09 -5.29
N GLU A 455 11.35 24.93 -4.76
CA GLU A 455 12.03 23.68 -5.06
C GLU A 455 11.58 23.15 -6.42
N ALA A 456 12.52 22.90 -7.32
CA ALA A 456 12.22 22.27 -8.61
C ALA A 456 11.72 20.83 -8.44
N ARG A 457 10.91 20.38 -9.41
CA ARG A 457 10.32 19.04 -9.46
C ARG A 457 10.88 18.26 -10.64
N HIS A 458 11.32 17.04 -10.39
CA HIS A 458 11.96 16.16 -11.36
C HIS A 458 11.00 15.04 -11.78
N GLY A 459 10.86 14.84 -13.08
CA GLY A 459 9.93 13.88 -13.68
C GLY A 459 10.50 12.47 -13.86
N GLY A 460 9.64 11.54 -14.30
CA GLY A 460 9.99 10.13 -14.45
C GLY A 460 11.07 9.86 -15.50
N GLN A 461 11.11 10.64 -16.59
CA GLN A 461 12.16 10.49 -17.61
C GLN A 461 13.53 10.96 -17.11
N GLU A 462 13.57 12.01 -16.29
CA GLU A 462 14.80 12.46 -15.63
C GLU A 462 15.30 11.36 -14.68
N LEU A 463 14.41 10.78 -13.87
CA LEU A 463 14.76 9.67 -12.98
C LEU A 463 15.30 8.46 -13.74
N VAL A 464 14.68 8.08 -14.86
CA VAL A 464 15.24 7.03 -15.76
C VAL A 464 16.65 7.41 -16.21
N GLY A 465 16.88 8.68 -16.57
CA GLY A 465 18.19 9.20 -16.95
C GLY A 465 19.21 9.13 -15.82
N LEU A 466 18.82 9.44 -14.58
CA LEU A 466 19.67 9.31 -13.39
C LEU A 466 20.04 7.85 -13.14
N LEU A 467 19.06 6.95 -13.02
CA LEU A 467 19.29 5.52 -12.74
C LEU A 467 20.16 4.86 -13.82
N LYS A 468 20.01 5.26 -15.10
CA LYS A 468 20.85 4.78 -16.20
C LYS A 468 22.35 5.05 -16.01
N ARG A 469 22.72 6.15 -15.34
CA ARG A 469 24.13 6.49 -15.06
C ARG A 469 24.75 5.63 -13.96
N HIS A 470 23.95 4.84 -13.24
CA HIS A 470 24.40 3.99 -12.16
C HIS A 470 24.19 2.51 -12.52
N PRO A 471 25.17 1.85 -13.17
CA PRO A 471 25.02 0.49 -13.72
C PRO A 471 24.82 -0.62 -12.67
N ARG A 472 24.94 -0.28 -11.38
CA ARG A 472 24.66 -1.16 -10.23
C ARG A 472 23.20 -1.14 -9.79
N VAL A 473 22.37 -0.26 -10.36
CA VAL A 473 20.90 -0.34 -10.22
C VAL A 473 20.40 -1.50 -11.06
N LEU A 474 19.77 -2.49 -10.45
CA LEU A 474 19.28 -3.69 -11.15
C LEU A 474 17.83 -3.51 -11.58
N ALA A 475 17.02 -2.89 -10.73
CA ALA A 475 15.61 -2.65 -11.00
C ALA A 475 15.07 -1.37 -10.35
N TRP A 476 14.00 -0.88 -10.96
CA TRP A 476 13.06 0.07 -10.38
C TRP A 476 11.68 -0.60 -10.30
N VAL A 477 11.22 -0.89 -9.08
CA VAL A 477 9.97 -1.60 -8.79
C VAL A 477 8.89 -0.59 -8.37
N ASN A 478 7.73 -0.61 -9.01
CA ASN A 478 6.69 0.40 -8.78
C ASN A 478 5.24 -0.11 -9.01
N GLY A 479 4.27 0.77 -8.77
CA GLY A 479 2.83 0.52 -8.82
C GLY A 479 2.06 1.57 -9.65
N HIS A 480 1.00 2.14 -9.07
CA HIS A 480 0.21 3.29 -9.53
C HIS A 480 -0.65 3.10 -10.78
N SER A 481 -0.13 2.38 -11.78
CA SER A 481 -0.82 2.19 -13.07
C SER A 481 -1.70 0.95 -13.12
N HIS A 482 -1.78 0.23 -11.99
CA HIS A 482 -2.61 -0.95 -11.74
C HIS A 482 -2.41 -2.11 -12.72
N ARG A 483 -1.30 -2.11 -13.48
CA ARG A 483 -1.02 -3.11 -14.52
C ARG A 483 0.29 -3.82 -14.31
N ASN A 484 0.36 -5.07 -14.77
CA ASN A 484 1.65 -5.72 -14.97
C ASN A 484 2.33 -5.15 -16.21
N ARG A 485 3.54 -4.61 -16.03
CA ARG A 485 4.37 -4.11 -17.13
C ARG A 485 5.83 -4.14 -16.76
N ILE A 486 6.66 -4.77 -17.59
CA ILE A 486 8.11 -4.84 -17.38
C ILE A 486 8.82 -4.23 -18.59
N ARG A 487 9.59 -3.16 -18.37
CA ARG A 487 10.30 -2.42 -19.42
C ARG A 487 11.82 -2.52 -19.24
N PRO A 488 12.59 -2.90 -20.28
CA PRO A 488 14.04 -2.76 -20.24
C PRO A 488 14.39 -1.27 -20.34
N ARG A 489 15.26 -0.80 -19.44
CA ARG A 489 15.77 0.58 -19.45
C ARG A 489 17.23 0.64 -19.90
N GLY A 490 17.74 -0.41 -20.56
CA GLY A 490 19.09 -0.49 -21.11
C GLY A 490 20.16 -0.88 -20.08
N THR A 491 20.07 -0.40 -18.84
CA THR A 491 20.97 -0.80 -17.74
C THR A 491 20.27 -1.46 -16.56
N PHE A 492 18.95 -1.27 -16.42
CA PHE A 492 18.12 -1.82 -15.35
C PHE A 492 16.73 -2.18 -15.88
N TRP A 493 15.96 -2.96 -15.12
CA TRP A 493 14.55 -3.28 -15.43
C TRP A 493 13.60 -2.37 -14.66
N GLU A 494 12.62 -1.75 -15.31
CA GLU A 494 11.47 -1.18 -14.61
C GLU A 494 10.36 -2.24 -14.52
N ILE A 495 9.92 -2.55 -13.30
CA ILE A 495 8.97 -3.61 -12.99
C ILE A 495 7.75 -2.98 -12.32
N THR A 496 6.65 -2.93 -13.04
CA THR A 496 5.35 -2.48 -12.54
C THR A 496 4.45 -3.69 -12.32
N THR A 497 3.80 -3.74 -11.16
CA THR A 497 2.89 -4.83 -10.79
C THR A 497 1.45 -4.32 -10.78
N ALA A 498 0.50 -5.21 -11.13
CA ALA A 498 -0.92 -4.89 -11.06
C ALA A 498 -1.36 -4.57 -9.63
N SER A 499 -2.41 -3.75 -9.49
CA SER A 499 -2.95 -3.44 -8.16
C SER A 499 -3.64 -4.64 -7.53
N HIS A 500 -3.89 -4.56 -6.21
CA HIS A 500 -4.72 -5.55 -5.53
C HIS A 500 -6.21 -5.19 -5.51
N ILE A 501 -6.57 -3.98 -5.96
CA ILE A 501 -7.95 -3.50 -5.98
C ILE A 501 -8.67 -3.77 -7.31
N ASP A 502 -7.95 -3.68 -8.43
CA ASP A 502 -8.46 -4.04 -9.75
C ASP A 502 -8.08 -5.46 -10.11
N TYR A 503 -8.93 -6.11 -10.92
CA TYR A 503 -8.51 -7.31 -11.61
C TYR A 503 -7.24 -7.00 -12.45
N PRO A 504 -6.16 -7.78 -12.33
CA PRO A 504 -6.12 -9.17 -11.85
C PRO A 504 -5.83 -9.44 -10.37
N GLN A 505 -5.63 -8.43 -9.52
CA GLN A 505 -5.35 -8.59 -8.08
C GLN A 505 -4.14 -9.49 -7.78
N LEU A 506 -2.96 -9.06 -8.25
CA LEU A 506 -1.74 -9.86 -8.22
C LEU A 506 -0.63 -9.19 -7.41
N ALA A 507 0.11 -9.99 -6.65
CA ALA A 507 1.40 -9.61 -6.08
C ALA A 507 2.56 -10.32 -6.81
N ARG A 508 3.79 -9.88 -6.53
CA ARG A 508 4.98 -10.37 -7.26
C ARG A 508 6.11 -10.76 -6.33
N VAL A 509 6.55 -12.00 -6.40
CA VAL A 509 7.81 -12.45 -5.80
C VAL A 509 8.96 -12.06 -6.72
N ILE A 510 9.93 -11.31 -6.19
CA ILE A 510 11.14 -10.88 -6.90
C ILE A 510 12.36 -11.56 -6.29
N GLU A 511 13.15 -12.22 -7.12
CA GLU A 511 14.37 -12.95 -6.70
C GLU A 511 15.57 -12.40 -7.45
N ILE A 512 16.62 -12.01 -6.73
CA ILE A 512 17.87 -11.50 -7.30
C ILE A 512 18.88 -12.64 -7.26
N VAL A 513 19.47 -12.96 -8.42
CA VAL A 513 20.31 -14.15 -8.56
C VAL A 513 21.59 -13.82 -9.32
N ASP A 514 22.73 -14.20 -8.74
CA ASP A 514 24.01 -14.25 -9.44
C ASP A 514 24.13 -15.56 -10.22
N ASN A 515 24.12 -15.47 -11.55
CA ASN A 515 24.19 -16.64 -12.42
C ASN A 515 25.58 -17.29 -12.44
N LYS A 516 26.60 -16.66 -11.83
CA LYS A 516 28.01 -17.11 -11.81
C LYS A 516 28.66 -17.20 -13.20
N ASP A 517 28.18 -16.46 -14.20
CA ASP A 517 28.78 -16.32 -15.54
C ASP A 517 29.01 -14.87 -15.99
N GLY A 518 28.98 -13.93 -15.05
CA GLY A 518 28.99 -12.52 -15.40
C GLY A 518 27.61 -11.98 -15.82
N THR A 519 26.53 -12.69 -15.53
CA THR A 519 25.16 -12.17 -15.59
C THR A 519 24.46 -12.29 -14.24
N LEU A 520 23.43 -11.47 -14.05
CA LEU A 520 22.45 -11.55 -12.98
C LEU A 520 21.08 -11.87 -13.59
N SER A 521 20.20 -12.47 -12.80
CA SER A 521 18.78 -12.64 -13.16
C SER A 521 17.88 -12.05 -12.08
N LEU A 522 16.80 -11.38 -12.50
CA LEU A 522 15.66 -11.06 -11.65
C LEU A 522 14.50 -11.97 -12.03
N PHE A 523 14.08 -12.85 -11.13
CA PHE A 523 12.83 -13.59 -11.32
C PHE A 523 11.66 -12.76 -10.80
N THR A 524 10.52 -12.79 -11.48
CA THR A 524 9.36 -11.96 -11.15
C THR A 524 8.06 -12.77 -11.11
N THR A 525 8.01 -13.80 -10.26
CA THR A 525 6.91 -14.75 -10.22
C THR A 525 5.66 -14.13 -9.58
N LEU A 526 4.54 -14.14 -10.28
CA LEU A 526 3.26 -13.62 -9.79
C LEU A 526 2.53 -14.61 -8.88
N ILE A 527 1.81 -14.07 -7.90
CA ILE A 527 0.96 -14.81 -6.96
C ILE A 527 -0.42 -14.14 -6.84
N GLU A 528 -1.44 -14.96 -6.58
CA GLU A 528 -2.81 -14.54 -6.22
C GLU A 528 -3.04 -14.77 -4.73
N SER A 529 -4.07 -14.16 -4.13
CA SER A 529 -4.43 -14.41 -2.72
C SER A 529 -4.69 -15.89 -2.40
N SER A 530 -4.62 -16.29 -1.13
CA SER A 530 -4.81 -17.68 -0.65
C SER A 530 -6.21 -18.23 -0.95
N ALA A 531 -7.19 -17.36 -1.16
CA ALA A 531 -8.60 -17.70 -1.30
C ALA A 531 -8.84 -18.64 -2.49
N PRO A 532 -9.72 -19.65 -2.35
CA PRO A 532 -10.13 -20.54 -3.44
C PRO A 532 -10.50 -19.78 -4.71
N HIS A 533 -10.21 -20.33 -5.89
CA HIS A 533 -10.60 -19.70 -7.15
C HIS A 533 -12.11 -19.74 -7.39
N ARG A 534 -12.78 -20.81 -6.93
CA ARG A 534 -14.24 -20.92 -6.99
C ARG A 534 -14.87 -20.24 -5.79
N THR A 535 -15.92 -19.47 -6.03
CA THR A 535 -16.80 -18.91 -4.99
C THR A 535 -17.93 -19.88 -4.64
N THR A 536 -18.53 -19.67 -3.48
CA THR A 536 -19.85 -20.20 -3.07
C THR A 536 -20.59 -18.98 -2.50
N PHE A 537 -21.77 -18.63 -3.01
CA PHE A 537 -22.39 -17.36 -2.65
C PHE A 537 -22.94 -17.34 -1.21
N GLU A 538 -23.19 -18.52 -0.66
CA GLU A 538 -23.62 -18.72 0.72
C GLU A 538 -22.44 -18.69 1.71
N ASP A 539 -21.19 -18.78 1.22
CA ASP A 539 -19.99 -18.71 2.05
C ASP A 539 -19.58 -17.25 2.30
N LEU A 540 -20.15 -16.68 3.36
CA LEU A 540 -19.83 -15.33 3.84
C LEU A 540 -18.72 -15.32 4.91
N THR A 541 -17.93 -16.38 5.01
CA THR A 541 -16.72 -16.35 5.86
C THR A 541 -15.67 -15.42 5.26
N GLN A 542 -14.66 -15.02 6.05
CA GLN A 542 -13.51 -14.24 5.56
C GLN A 542 -12.88 -14.85 4.29
N THR A 543 -12.75 -16.18 4.23
CA THR A 543 -12.20 -16.88 3.06
C THR A 543 -13.16 -16.83 1.87
N GLY A 544 -14.46 -17.07 2.07
CA GLY A 544 -15.48 -16.98 1.03
C GLY A 544 -15.60 -15.56 0.44
N LEU A 545 -15.59 -14.54 1.30
CA LEU A 545 -15.54 -13.13 0.90
C LEU A 545 -14.26 -12.79 0.12
N ALA A 546 -13.09 -13.31 0.52
CA ALA A 546 -11.86 -13.11 -0.25
C ALA A 546 -11.90 -13.79 -1.63
N SER A 547 -12.62 -14.90 -1.79
CA SER A 547 -12.90 -15.50 -3.10
C SER A 547 -13.86 -14.62 -3.92
N LEU A 548 -14.91 -14.08 -3.30
CA LEU A 548 -15.85 -13.14 -3.94
C LEU A 548 -15.14 -11.87 -4.40
N TYR A 549 -14.20 -11.33 -3.62
CA TYR A 549 -13.39 -10.17 -4.00
C TYR A 549 -12.73 -10.34 -5.38
N ARG A 550 -12.17 -11.54 -5.64
CA ARG A 550 -11.55 -11.88 -6.93
C ARG A 550 -12.56 -12.05 -8.06
N GLU A 551 -13.67 -12.74 -7.79
CA GLU A 551 -14.69 -12.99 -8.82
C GLU A 551 -15.45 -11.71 -9.20
N LEU A 552 -15.78 -10.87 -8.23
CA LEU A 552 -16.43 -9.58 -8.45
C LEU A 552 -15.50 -8.63 -9.20
N SER A 553 -14.20 -8.57 -8.87
CA SER A 553 -13.25 -7.74 -9.62
C SER A 553 -13.11 -8.17 -11.07
N PHE A 554 -13.12 -9.50 -11.33
CA PHE A 554 -13.14 -10.02 -12.69
C PHE A 554 -14.42 -9.62 -13.43
N ASN A 555 -15.57 -9.59 -12.77
CA ASN A 555 -16.83 -9.26 -13.43
C ASN A 555 -17.16 -7.76 -13.42
N SER A 556 -16.37 -6.94 -12.73
CA SER A 556 -16.62 -5.51 -12.56
C SER A 556 -16.87 -4.82 -13.90
N PRO A 557 -17.99 -4.08 -14.06
CA PRO A 557 -18.18 -3.18 -15.18
C PRO A 557 -16.99 -2.23 -15.32
N GLY A 558 -16.59 -1.93 -16.56
CA GLY A 558 -15.44 -1.06 -16.84
C GLY A 558 -14.06 -1.69 -16.58
N ARG A 559 -13.97 -2.98 -16.19
CA ARG A 559 -12.67 -3.66 -16.02
C ARG A 559 -11.85 -3.59 -17.32
N ASN A 560 -10.60 -3.15 -17.19
CA ASN A 560 -9.64 -3.16 -18.28
C ASN A 560 -8.81 -4.47 -18.31
N PRO A 561 -8.98 -5.35 -19.31
CA PRO A 561 -8.21 -6.60 -19.40
C PRO A 561 -6.72 -6.37 -19.67
N GLU A 562 -6.31 -5.22 -20.20
CA GLU A 562 -4.89 -4.89 -20.43
C GLU A 562 -4.07 -4.78 -19.14
N LEU A 563 -4.73 -4.59 -17.98
CA LEU A 563 -4.05 -4.55 -16.68
C LEU A 563 -3.39 -5.88 -16.33
N LEU A 564 -3.84 -6.98 -16.94
CA LEU A 564 -3.23 -8.30 -16.80
C LEU A 564 -1.76 -8.32 -17.22
N GLY A 565 -1.40 -7.50 -18.20
CA GLY A 565 -0.10 -7.52 -18.89
C GLY A 565 0.08 -8.74 -19.79
N GLU A 566 1.14 -8.71 -20.61
CA GLU A 566 1.45 -9.77 -21.56
C GLU A 566 2.24 -10.91 -20.91
N ALA A 567 2.50 -12.00 -21.65
CA ALA A 567 3.33 -13.10 -21.15
C ALA A 567 4.72 -12.64 -20.64
N TYR A 568 5.31 -11.64 -21.28
CA TYR A 568 6.60 -11.06 -20.93
C TYR A 568 6.53 -10.00 -19.81
N ASP A 569 5.34 -9.68 -19.29
CA ASP A 569 5.12 -8.83 -18.11
C ASP A 569 4.75 -9.66 -16.87
N ARG A 570 4.45 -10.95 -17.06
CA ARG A 570 3.99 -11.87 -16.01
C ARG A 570 5.18 -12.60 -15.35
N ASN A 571 5.20 -13.92 -15.39
CA ASN A 571 6.29 -14.73 -14.81
C ASN A 571 7.52 -14.64 -15.71
N THR A 572 8.56 -13.92 -15.29
CA THR A 572 9.77 -13.78 -16.10
C THR A 572 11.07 -14.10 -15.36
N GLU A 573 12.09 -14.50 -16.13
CA GLU A 573 13.52 -14.38 -15.79
C GLU A 573 14.06 -13.19 -16.57
N LEU A 574 14.45 -12.12 -15.89
CA LEU A 574 14.98 -10.90 -16.49
C LEU A 574 16.50 -10.87 -16.37
N VAL A 575 17.23 -10.95 -17.48
CA VAL A 575 18.70 -11.11 -17.46
C VAL A 575 19.39 -9.76 -17.60
N LEU A 576 20.45 -9.55 -16.79
CA LEU A 576 21.29 -8.35 -16.78
C LEU A 576 22.77 -8.74 -16.81
N PRO A 577 23.67 -7.89 -17.34
CA PRO A 577 25.11 -8.08 -17.14
C PRO A 577 25.48 -7.83 -15.67
N LYS A 578 26.41 -8.63 -15.14
CA LYS A 578 27.04 -8.39 -13.84
C LYS A 578 28.21 -7.43 -14.04
N ARG A 579 28.15 -6.26 -13.40
CA ARG A 579 29.14 -5.16 -13.56
C ARG A 579 29.81 -4.79 -12.24
#